data_AF-A0A954L9Y7-F1
#
_entry.id   AF-A0A954L9Y7-F1
#
_cell.length_a   1.000
_cell.length_b   1.000
_cell.length_c   1.000
_cell.angle_alpha   90.00
_cell.angle_beta   90.00
_cell.angle_gamma   90.00
#
_symmetry.space_group_name_H-M   'P 1'
#
loop_
_entity.id
_entity.type
_entity.pdbx_description
1 polymer ?
#
loop_
_entity_poly.entity_id
_entity_poly.type
_entity_poly.pdbx_seq_one_letter_code
_entity_poly.pdbx_strand_id
1 'polypeptide(L)'
;MTNHESDCPPPEDERLLSDEQLDRLLMSAEWPQPVAEAELRLQQVWTAAVREASEAGVRVQQVMAAEQSESLGLRERSHRRTVVWQLMAVCVLAIVAFAAGRWSSPVKDSTNSGRDVAVDGNPDSSADEIHGAELPDAISPDQMPPVPDDSQLIADGMKESGSGEAPPGLNANGLPQKDASAVDGPMFRPEDPIPDALKIDQEETGKLSAAERRKKQLEAVLACLGESDDQDVACCRELMARRREFEYLLWQVVESTTGQRQLSAITALGYVGSQQSVPGLLQAATNSELRVHSLRSLKRVADEQTLAAFIRQQQQPDLAQEFVEELISRTGPAAVQQYLQLVEDPASRQICLSVADKLSETQINVVASMMDAPRVADRVAAAVVIGQRTDKATHRKLVLLIERQPHRWEPIAALMWSGSEEAMKVLQQLQRNPEMVAVMQTASVQLNAFSANNL
;
A
#
# COMPACT_ATOMS: atom_id res chain seq x y z
N MET A 1 56.44 59.44 -5.88
CA MET A 1 55.11 59.05 -5.36
C MET A 1 55.14 57.55 -5.22
N THR A 2 55.47 57.08 -4.03
CA THR A 2 55.75 55.68 -3.68
C THR A 2 54.45 55.00 -3.27
N ASN A 3 54.02 54.02 -4.08
CA ASN A 3 52.92 53.12 -3.74
C ASN A 3 53.44 52.07 -2.75
N HIS A 4 52.88 52.06 -1.55
CA HIS A 4 52.99 50.95 -0.61
C HIS A 4 51.94 49.90 -1.02
N GLU A 5 52.37 48.85 -1.71
CA GLU A 5 51.60 47.60 -1.80
C GLU A 5 51.78 46.85 -0.48
N SER A 6 50.65 46.63 0.19
CA SER A 6 50.54 45.89 1.44
C SER A 6 50.38 44.41 1.08
N ASP A 7 51.41 43.63 1.37
CA ASP A 7 51.38 42.16 1.36
C ASP A 7 50.41 41.65 2.44
N CYS A 8 49.20 41.28 2.05
CA CYS A 8 48.35 40.40 2.84
C CYS A 8 48.62 38.96 2.39
N PRO A 9 49.08 38.06 3.29
CA PRO A 9 49.16 36.65 2.96
C PRO A 9 47.74 36.11 2.69
N PRO A 10 47.57 35.21 1.70
CA PRO A 10 46.28 34.63 1.38
C PRO A 10 45.74 33.87 2.60
N PRO A 11 44.40 33.86 2.82
CA PRO A 11 43.80 33.08 3.88
C PRO A 11 44.17 31.62 3.69
N GLU A 12 44.79 31.02 4.72
CA GLU A 12 45.08 29.60 4.73
C GLU A 12 43.78 28.83 4.53
N ASP A 13 43.73 28.06 3.45
CA ASP A 13 42.61 27.17 3.13
C ASP A 13 42.22 26.38 4.38
N GLU A 14 40.96 26.53 4.81
CA GLU A 14 40.28 25.60 5.72
C GLU A 14 40.26 24.23 5.04
N ARG A 15 41.37 23.49 5.17
CA ARG A 15 41.46 22.10 4.76
C ARG A 15 40.54 21.30 5.66
N LEU A 16 39.30 21.15 5.20
CA LEU A 16 38.35 20.17 5.72
C LEU A 16 39.11 18.85 5.85
N LEU A 17 39.24 18.38 7.09
CA LEU A 17 39.81 17.08 7.40
C LEU A 17 39.07 16.04 6.56
N SER A 18 39.80 15.16 5.87
CA SER A 18 39.14 14.06 5.17
C SER A 18 38.44 13.14 6.16
N ASP A 19 37.36 12.46 5.75
CA ASP A 19 36.61 11.55 6.62
C ASP A 19 37.52 10.50 7.28
N GLU A 20 38.55 10.02 6.58
CA GLU A 20 39.56 9.11 7.14
C GLU A 20 40.44 9.75 8.24
N GLN A 21 40.72 11.05 8.15
CA GLN A 21 41.45 11.78 9.18
C GLN A 21 40.58 12.03 10.41
N LEU A 22 39.28 12.29 10.20
CA LEU A 22 38.31 12.42 11.27
C LEU A 22 38.10 11.09 12.00
N ASP A 23 37.97 9.99 11.28
CA ASP A 23 37.82 8.65 11.86
C ASP A 23 39.08 8.22 12.63
N ARG A 24 40.28 8.53 12.12
CA ARG A 24 41.52 8.28 12.88
C ARG A 24 41.59 9.14 14.14
N LEU A 25 41.18 10.41 14.08
CA LEU A 25 41.10 11.27 15.25
C LEU A 25 40.13 10.71 16.29
N LEU A 26 38.94 10.29 15.87
CA LEU A 26 37.91 9.71 16.74
C LEU A 26 38.35 8.37 17.37
N MET A 27 39.05 7.52 16.62
CA MET A 27 39.58 6.24 17.10
C MET A 27 40.80 6.41 18.03
N SER A 28 41.59 7.47 17.83
CA SER A 28 42.75 7.78 18.68
C SER A 28 42.40 8.58 19.93
N ALA A 29 41.19 9.14 19.98
CA ALA A 29 40.72 9.86 21.16
C ALA A 29 40.45 8.86 22.29
N GLU A 30 41.29 8.88 23.31
CA GLU A 30 41.00 8.23 24.58
C GLU A 30 39.89 9.02 25.28
N TRP A 31 38.64 8.66 24.98
CA TRP A 31 37.49 9.22 25.67
C TRP A 31 37.59 8.83 27.15
N PRO A 32 37.50 9.79 28.08
CA PRO A 32 37.54 9.48 29.50
C PRO A 32 36.43 8.48 29.80
N GLN A 33 36.78 7.39 30.50
CA GLN A 33 35.77 6.40 30.87
C GLN A 33 34.63 7.10 31.60
N PRO A 34 33.38 6.82 31.22
CA PRO A 34 32.24 7.47 31.83
C PRO A 34 32.28 7.22 33.33
N VAL A 35 32.41 8.30 34.10
CA VAL A 35 32.38 8.21 35.55
C VAL A 35 30.99 7.70 35.92
N ALA A 36 30.86 6.74 36.84
CA ALA A 36 29.57 6.15 37.23
C ALA A 36 28.51 7.21 37.59
N GLU A 37 28.94 8.38 38.09
CA GLU A 37 28.07 9.52 38.37
C GLU A 37 27.48 10.16 37.10
N ALA A 38 28.23 10.23 35.99
CA ALA A 38 27.75 10.73 34.71
C ALA A 38 26.73 9.77 34.08
N GLU A 39 26.95 8.46 34.18
CA GLU A 39 25.98 7.45 33.73
C GLU A 39 24.68 7.56 34.52
N LEU A 40 24.76 7.69 35.85
CA LEU A 40 23.59 7.86 36.71
C LEU A 40 22.81 9.13 36.35
N ARG A 41 23.50 10.26 36.10
CA ARG A 41 22.86 11.52 35.69
C ARG A 41 22.17 11.40 34.33
N LEU A 42 22.81 10.77 33.35
CA LEU A 42 22.20 10.53 32.03
C LEU A 42 20.97 9.63 32.14
N GLN A 43 21.04 8.57 32.97
CA GLN A 43 19.91 7.67 33.19
C GLN A 43 18.74 8.39 33.90
N GLN A 44 19.02 9.29 34.85
CA GLN A 44 18.01 10.13 35.50
C GLN A 44 17.37 11.14 34.52
N VAL A 45 18.17 11.79 33.67
CA VAL A 45 17.65 12.71 32.65
C VAL A 45 16.80 11.98 31.62
N TRP A 46 17.24 10.80 31.16
CA TRP A 46 16.49 9.98 30.21
C TRP A 46 15.16 9.50 30.80
N THR A 47 15.15 8.97 32.03
CA THR A 47 13.93 8.52 32.69
C THR A 47 12.94 9.66 32.96
N ALA A 48 13.44 10.87 33.29
CA ALA A 48 12.61 12.06 33.41
C ALA A 48 11.98 12.47 32.08
N ALA A 49 12.76 12.48 30.99
CA ALA A 49 12.28 12.83 29.66
C ALA A 49 11.23 11.82 29.13
N VAL A 50 11.44 10.52 29.35
CA VAL A 50 10.46 9.47 28.98
C VAL A 50 9.15 9.65 29.75
N ARG A 51 9.21 10.01 31.04
CA ARG A 51 8.01 10.27 31.85
C ARG A 51 7.28 11.54 31.39
N GLU A 52 7.99 12.60 31.07
CA GLU A 52 7.38 13.84 30.57
C GLU A 52 6.71 13.61 29.20
N ALA A 53 7.35 12.83 28.32
CA ALA A 53 6.78 12.46 27.02
C ALA A 53 5.52 11.60 27.17
N SER A 54 5.49 10.64 28.12
CA SER A 54 4.30 9.83 28.37
C SER A 54 3.15 10.65 28.95
N GLU A 55 3.44 11.56 29.89
CA GLU A 55 2.44 12.51 30.42
C GLU A 55 1.90 13.44 29.34
N ALA A 56 2.74 13.93 28.43
CA ALA A 56 2.32 14.74 27.29
C ALA A 56 1.41 13.94 26.33
N GLY A 57 1.75 12.68 26.05
CA GLY A 57 0.91 11.78 25.25
C GLY A 57 -0.48 11.58 25.84
N VAL A 58 -0.56 11.35 27.16
CA VAL A 58 -1.85 11.23 27.87
C VAL A 58 -2.68 12.51 27.78
N ARG A 59 -2.04 13.70 27.88
CA ARG A 59 -2.76 14.98 27.72
C ARG A 59 -3.32 15.17 26.31
N VAL A 60 -2.57 14.77 25.27
CA VAL A 60 -3.04 14.84 23.88
C VAL A 60 -4.23 13.92 23.66
N GLN A 61 -4.19 12.67 24.18
CA GLN A 61 -5.33 11.76 24.12
C GLN A 61 -6.56 12.31 24.85
N GLN A 62 -6.39 12.96 26.01
CA GLN A 62 -7.51 13.58 26.74
C GLN A 62 -8.13 14.76 25.96
N VAL A 63 -7.31 15.58 25.30
CA VAL A 63 -7.80 16.69 24.45
C VAL A 63 -8.54 16.16 23.23
N MET A 64 -8.00 15.13 22.56
CA MET A 64 -8.68 14.51 21.41
C MET A 64 -10.00 13.83 21.81
N ALA A 65 -10.04 13.17 22.97
CA ALA A 65 -11.28 12.59 23.50
C ALA A 65 -12.32 13.67 23.82
N ALA A 66 -11.89 14.81 24.36
CA ALA A 66 -12.76 15.97 24.61
C ALA A 66 -13.31 16.56 23.30
N GLU A 67 -12.47 16.77 22.28
CA GLU A 67 -12.89 17.28 20.97
C GLU A 67 -13.83 16.30 20.24
N GLN A 68 -13.58 14.99 20.33
CA GLN A 68 -14.48 13.98 19.78
C GLN A 68 -15.86 14.03 20.45
N SER A 69 -15.92 14.22 21.78
CA SER A 69 -17.19 14.36 22.51
C SER A 69 -17.97 15.61 22.12
N GLU A 70 -17.29 16.74 21.87
CA GLU A 70 -17.94 17.97 21.38
C GLU A 70 -18.42 17.83 19.93
N SER A 71 -17.65 17.14 19.08
CA SER A 71 -18.02 16.88 17.68
C SER A 71 -19.28 16.01 17.57
N LEU A 72 -19.43 15.01 18.45
CA LEU A 72 -20.63 14.17 18.53
C LEU A 72 -21.84 14.98 19.00
N GLY A 73 -21.67 15.89 19.98
CA GLY A 73 -22.73 16.79 20.43
C GLY A 73 -23.19 17.79 19.35
N LEU A 74 -22.27 18.29 18.51
CA LEU A 74 -22.60 19.15 17.38
C LEU A 74 -23.31 18.39 16.26
N ARG A 75 -22.95 17.12 16.02
CA ARG A 75 -23.60 16.25 15.03
C ARG A 75 -25.03 15.90 15.44
N GLU A 76 -25.28 15.66 16.74
CA GLU A 76 -26.62 15.45 17.29
C GLU A 76 -27.51 16.70 17.18
N ARG A 77 -26.95 17.89 17.41
CA ARG A 77 -27.66 19.17 17.21
C ARG A 77 -27.98 19.45 15.75
N SER A 78 -27.10 19.07 14.83
CA SER A 78 -27.36 19.14 13.39
C SER A 78 -28.49 18.18 12.99
N HIS A 79 -28.48 16.94 13.50
CA HIS A 79 -29.51 15.96 13.20
C HIS A 79 -30.90 16.39 13.69
N ARG A 80 -30.99 16.97 14.90
CA ARG A 80 -32.24 17.55 15.42
C ARG A 80 -32.76 18.70 14.57
N ARG A 81 -31.89 19.55 13.99
CA ARG A 81 -32.31 20.62 13.08
C ARG A 81 -32.89 20.07 11.78
N THR A 82 -32.28 19.04 11.19
CA THR A 82 -32.82 18.39 9.97
C THR A 82 -34.16 17.68 10.22
N VAL A 83 -34.33 17.02 11.37
CA VAL A 83 -35.60 16.36 11.71
C VAL A 83 -36.72 17.38 11.94
N VAL A 84 -36.42 18.53 12.58
CA VAL A 84 -37.39 19.62 12.75
C VAL A 84 -37.80 20.22 11.39
N TRP A 85 -36.86 20.41 10.46
CA TRP A 85 -37.17 20.88 9.11
C TRP A 85 -38.01 19.88 8.30
N GLN A 86 -37.75 18.57 8.42
CA GLN A 86 -38.56 17.53 7.79
C GLN A 86 -39.98 17.46 8.35
N LEU A 87 -40.14 17.55 9.68
CA LEU A 87 -41.46 17.63 10.32
C LEU A 87 -42.24 18.88 9.89
N MET A 88 -41.58 20.04 9.82
CA MET A 88 -42.18 21.28 9.31
C MET A 88 -42.62 21.14 7.85
N ALA A 89 -41.81 20.52 6.99
CA ALA A 89 -42.16 20.29 5.59
C ALA A 89 -43.38 19.36 5.45
N VAL A 90 -43.46 18.29 6.25
CA VAL A 90 -44.61 17.38 6.29
C VAL A 90 -45.88 18.10 6.79
N CYS A 91 -45.76 18.93 7.83
CA CYS A 91 -46.89 19.74 8.32
C CYS A 91 -47.37 20.75 7.27
N VAL A 92 -46.47 21.41 6.55
CA VAL A 92 -46.84 22.35 5.48
C VAL A 92 -47.53 21.62 4.32
N LEU A 93 -47.03 20.45 3.92
CA LEU A 93 -47.69 19.60 2.90
C LEU A 93 -49.07 19.13 3.34
N ALA A 94 -49.24 18.75 4.61
CA ALA A 94 -50.54 18.35 5.16
C ALA A 94 -51.53 19.52 5.20
N ILE A 95 -51.07 20.73 5.55
CA ILE A 95 -51.90 21.96 5.53
C ILE A 95 -52.30 22.32 4.10
N VAL A 96 -51.38 22.20 3.14
CA VAL A 96 -51.67 22.44 1.72
C VAL A 96 -52.65 21.40 1.17
N ALA A 97 -52.50 20.12 1.54
CA ALA A 97 -53.44 19.05 1.16
C ALA A 97 -54.82 19.24 1.80
N PHE A 98 -54.86 19.70 3.05
CA PHE A 98 -56.11 19.99 3.77
C PHE A 98 -56.82 21.23 3.20
N ALA A 99 -56.07 22.28 2.87
CA ALA A 99 -56.57 23.47 2.19
C ALA A 99 -57.00 23.19 0.75
N ALA A 100 -56.39 22.20 0.09
CA ALA A 100 -56.77 21.69 -1.22
C ALA A 100 -57.94 20.69 -1.18
N GLY A 101 -58.56 20.46 -0.01
CA GLY A 101 -59.70 19.57 0.17
C GLY A 101 -60.94 20.03 -0.58
N ARG A 102 -61.07 19.60 -1.84
CA ARG A 102 -62.34 19.51 -2.56
C ARG A 102 -63.16 18.41 -1.89
N TRP A 103 -64.17 18.82 -1.13
CA TRP A 103 -65.19 17.95 -0.55
C TRP A 103 -65.87 17.11 -1.63
N SER A 104 -65.92 15.79 -1.41
CA SER A 104 -66.84 14.88 -2.09
C SER A 104 -67.33 13.86 -1.06
N SER A 105 -68.59 14.02 -0.66
CA SER A 105 -69.34 13.20 0.28
C SER A 105 -69.70 11.80 -0.31
N PRO A 106 -70.29 10.89 0.51
CA PRO A 106 -70.10 9.45 0.38
C PRO A 106 -71.15 8.76 -0.50
N VAL A 107 -70.76 7.66 -1.13
CA VAL A 107 -71.68 6.74 -1.83
C VAL A 107 -71.67 5.40 -1.10
N LYS A 108 -72.89 4.93 -0.81
CA LYS A 108 -73.28 3.67 -0.20
C LYS A 108 -73.28 2.51 -1.19
N ASP A 109 -73.05 1.32 -0.62
CA ASP A 109 -73.53 -0.02 -0.96
C ASP A 109 -73.23 -0.62 -2.35
N SER A 110 -72.46 -1.73 -2.36
CA SER A 110 -73.04 -3.07 -2.63
C SER A 110 -71.96 -4.18 -2.62
N THR A 111 -72.12 -5.11 -1.67
CA THR A 111 -72.07 -6.59 -1.83
C THR A 111 -70.97 -7.25 -2.68
N ASN A 112 -70.17 -8.11 -2.03
CA ASN A 112 -70.23 -9.58 -2.10
C ASN A 112 -68.87 -10.29 -2.30
N SER A 113 -68.77 -11.48 -1.68
CA SER A 113 -67.81 -12.57 -1.93
C SER A 113 -66.36 -12.29 -1.47
N GLY A 114 -65.85 -12.82 -0.36
CA GLY A 114 -65.98 -14.20 0.13
C GLY A 114 -64.72 -14.99 -0.24
N ARG A 115 -63.76 -15.10 0.69
CA ARG A 115 -62.88 -16.28 0.82
C ARG A 115 -62.07 -16.22 2.12
N ASP A 116 -62.47 -17.11 3.02
CA ASP A 116 -61.72 -17.53 4.19
C ASP A 116 -60.45 -18.28 3.77
N VAL A 117 -59.30 -17.91 4.35
CA VAL A 117 -58.20 -18.82 4.62
C VAL A 117 -57.70 -18.50 6.02
N ALA A 118 -58.09 -19.35 6.96
CA ALA A 118 -57.53 -19.43 8.29
C ALA A 118 -56.07 -19.90 8.19
N VAL A 119 -55.16 -19.14 8.81
CA VAL A 119 -53.84 -19.64 9.21
C VAL A 119 -53.68 -19.25 10.67
N ASP A 120 -53.99 -20.21 11.54
CA ASP A 120 -53.55 -20.22 12.93
C ASP A 120 -52.02 -20.40 12.96
N GLY A 121 -51.35 -19.58 13.77
CA GLY A 121 -49.90 -19.62 13.95
C GLY A 121 -49.49 -18.88 15.21
N ASN A 122 -49.68 -19.54 16.34
CA ASN A 122 -49.22 -19.17 17.68
C ASN A 122 -47.68 -18.97 17.72
N PRO A 123 -47.12 -17.95 18.40
CA PRO A 123 -45.73 -17.94 18.80
C PRO A 123 -45.61 -18.12 20.32
N ASP A 124 -45.45 -19.37 20.75
CA ASP A 124 -44.89 -19.71 22.06
C ASP A 124 -43.66 -20.59 21.79
N SER A 125 -42.45 -20.06 21.97
CA SER A 125 -41.29 -20.88 22.36
C SER A 125 -40.12 -20.01 22.80
N SER A 126 -39.84 -20.12 24.11
CA SER A 126 -38.52 -20.32 24.72
C SER A 126 -37.40 -19.31 24.45
N ALA A 127 -37.19 -18.43 25.44
CA ALA A 127 -35.88 -17.90 25.78
C ALA A 127 -35.05 -19.02 26.43
N ASP A 128 -34.05 -19.53 25.71
CA ASP A 128 -33.00 -20.37 26.28
C ASP A 128 -31.86 -19.49 26.80
N GLU A 129 -31.58 -19.67 28.08
CA GLU A 129 -30.43 -19.15 28.82
C GLU A 129 -29.12 -19.71 28.22
N ILE A 130 -28.25 -18.83 27.72
CA ILE A 130 -26.87 -19.20 27.41
C ILE A 130 -26.05 -19.03 28.68
N HIS A 131 -25.69 -20.17 29.27
CA HIS A 131 -24.67 -20.29 30.31
C HIS A 131 -23.32 -19.73 29.82
N GLY A 132 -22.76 -18.83 30.62
CA GLY A 132 -21.38 -18.36 30.46
C GLY A 132 -20.39 -19.50 30.69
N ALA A 133 -19.53 -19.74 29.69
CA ALA A 133 -18.36 -20.59 29.83
C ALA A 133 -17.21 -19.75 30.42
N GLU A 134 -16.80 -20.11 31.63
CA GLU A 134 -15.59 -19.64 32.28
C GLU A 134 -14.35 -20.10 31.48
N LEU A 135 -13.44 -19.17 31.22
CA LEU A 135 -12.08 -19.45 30.74
C LEU A 135 -11.26 -20.12 31.84
N PRO A 136 -10.52 -21.21 31.57
CA PRO A 136 -9.59 -21.77 32.55
C PRO A 136 -8.35 -20.89 32.71
N ASP A 137 -7.98 -20.69 33.97
CA ASP A 137 -6.84 -19.91 34.45
C ASP A 137 -5.50 -20.32 33.83
N ALA A 138 -4.64 -19.31 33.73
CA ALA A 138 -3.26 -19.38 33.29
C ALA A 138 -2.43 -20.39 34.12
N ILE A 139 -1.68 -21.23 33.40
CA ILE A 139 -0.68 -22.14 33.94
C ILE A 139 0.45 -21.31 34.57
N SER A 140 0.70 -21.52 35.86
CA SER A 140 1.80 -20.88 36.62
C SER A 140 3.19 -21.39 36.18
N PRO A 141 4.26 -20.58 36.33
CA PRO A 141 5.59 -20.86 35.77
C PRO A 141 6.39 -21.99 36.48
N ASP A 142 5.86 -22.62 37.52
CA ASP A 142 6.59 -23.54 38.40
C ASP A 142 6.52 -25.03 38.01
N GLN A 143 6.08 -25.34 36.78
CA GLN A 143 6.03 -26.73 36.27
C GLN A 143 6.92 -26.91 35.04
N MET A 144 8.23 -26.68 35.18
CA MET A 144 9.22 -27.24 34.26
C MET A 144 9.95 -28.42 34.92
N PRO A 145 10.07 -29.58 34.24
CA PRO A 145 10.91 -30.68 34.72
C PRO A 145 12.41 -30.31 34.63
N PRO A 146 13.26 -30.89 35.49
CA PRO A 146 14.68 -30.56 35.52
C PRO A 146 15.41 -31.04 34.27
N VAL A 147 16.33 -30.19 33.80
CA VAL A 147 17.27 -30.43 32.69
C VAL A 147 18.19 -31.61 33.03
N PRO A 148 18.35 -32.62 32.15
CA PRO A 148 19.37 -33.65 32.34
C PRO A 148 20.77 -33.11 32.02
N ASP A 149 21.72 -33.54 32.83
CA ASP A 149 23.12 -33.14 32.87
C ASP A 149 23.90 -33.84 31.74
N ASP A 150 24.18 -33.14 30.64
CA ASP A 150 24.94 -33.65 29.50
C ASP A 150 26.45 -33.53 29.79
N SER A 151 26.96 -34.47 30.58
CA SER A 151 28.39 -34.74 30.73
C SER A 151 28.65 -36.23 30.57
N GLN A 152 28.47 -36.78 29.36
CA GLN A 152 29.15 -37.98 28.85
C GLN A 152 28.57 -38.42 27.50
N LEU A 153 29.40 -38.40 26.44
CA LEU A 153 29.47 -39.34 25.30
C LEU A 153 30.38 -38.70 24.24
N ILE A 154 31.69 -38.91 24.36
CA ILE A 154 32.48 -39.93 23.65
C ILE A 154 32.66 -39.64 22.16
N ALA A 155 33.93 -39.40 21.85
CA ALA A 155 34.57 -39.45 20.56
C ALA A 155 34.33 -40.78 19.84
N ASP A 156 34.06 -40.73 18.54
CA ASP A 156 34.61 -41.67 17.57
C ASP A 156 34.22 -41.24 16.15
N GLY A 157 35.17 -41.31 15.22
CA GLY A 157 34.83 -41.29 13.79
C GLY A 157 35.70 -40.44 12.86
N MET A 158 37.03 -40.54 12.95
CA MET A 158 37.88 -40.31 11.76
C MET A 158 37.65 -41.44 10.76
N LYS A 159 37.23 -41.11 9.53
CA LYS A 159 37.55 -41.92 8.35
C LYS A 159 37.50 -41.08 7.06
N GLU A 160 38.64 -41.11 6.39
CA GLU A 160 38.93 -40.56 5.07
C GLU A 160 38.15 -41.25 3.95
N SER A 161 37.71 -40.44 2.97
CA SER A 161 37.61 -40.74 1.53
C SER A 161 36.89 -39.53 0.91
N GLY A 162 37.39 -38.76 -0.05
CA GLY A 162 38.30 -39.08 -1.14
C GLY A 162 37.53 -39.14 -2.45
N SER A 163 37.22 -37.99 -3.05
CA SER A 163 37.00 -37.84 -4.50
C SER A 163 36.83 -36.36 -4.85
N GLY A 164 37.85 -35.78 -5.47
CA GLY A 164 37.77 -34.47 -6.09
C GLY A 164 36.97 -34.55 -7.39
N GLU A 165 35.99 -33.68 -7.53
CA GLU A 165 35.38 -33.32 -8.80
C GLU A 165 35.72 -31.86 -9.10
N ALA A 166 36.31 -31.66 -10.28
CA ALA A 166 36.73 -30.36 -10.78
C ALA A 166 35.51 -29.53 -11.24
N PRO A 167 35.50 -28.21 -11.02
CA PRO A 167 34.47 -27.34 -11.58
C PRO A 167 34.70 -27.14 -13.09
N PRO A 168 33.65 -27.21 -13.93
CA PRO A 168 33.78 -26.90 -15.34
C PRO A 168 33.73 -25.38 -15.56
N GLY A 169 34.59 -24.89 -16.46
CA GLY A 169 34.34 -23.65 -17.19
C GLY A 169 35.21 -22.44 -16.82
N LEU A 170 36.50 -22.50 -17.14
CA LEU A 170 37.31 -21.30 -17.40
C LEU A 170 37.84 -21.39 -18.83
N ASN A 171 37.53 -20.40 -19.66
CA ASN A 171 38.09 -20.27 -21.00
C ASN A 171 39.49 -19.63 -20.94
N ALA A 172 40.31 -19.92 -21.96
CA ALA A 172 41.75 -19.64 -21.97
C ALA A 172 42.15 -18.15 -22.13
N ASN A 173 41.24 -17.19 -22.02
CA ASN A 173 41.51 -15.78 -22.35
C ASN A 173 41.21 -14.75 -21.24
N GLY A 174 40.85 -15.17 -20.02
CA GLY A 174 40.90 -14.27 -18.84
C GLY A 174 40.14 -12.94 -18.97
N LEU A 175 39.08 -12.89 -19.78
CA LEU A 175 38.22 -11.71 -19.96
C LEU A 175 36.79 -12.03 -19.53
N PRO A 176 36.11 -11.13 -18.79
CA PRO A 176 34.75 -11.37 -18.34
C PRO A 176 33.81 -11.50 -19.54
N GLN A 177 33.13 -12.65 -19.65
CA GLN A 177 32.00 -12.82 -20.55
C GLN A 177 30.91 -11.84 -20.14
N LYS A 178 30.70 -10.82 -20.96
CA LYS A 178 29.62 -9.85 -20.86
C LYS A 178 28.35 -10.54 -21.35
N ASP A 179 27.76 -11.37 -20.51
CA ASP A 179 26.46 -11.96 -20.77
C ASP A 179 25.41 -10.85 -20.69
N ALA A 180 24.97 -10.41 -21.87
CA ALA A 180 23.81 -9.57 -22.05
C ALA A 180 22.56 -10.38 -21.66
N SER A 181 22.26 -10.44 -20.36
CA SER A 181 20.94 -10.83 -19.88
C SER A 181 19.96 -9.73 -20.25
N ALA A 182 19.32 -9.92 -21.41
CA ALA A 182 18.12 -9.22 -21.80
C ALA A 182 17.09 -9.39 -20.68
N VAL A 183 16.73 -8.27 -20.07
CA VAL A 183 15.53 -8.18 -19.23
C VAL A 183 14.35 -8.38 -20.18
N ASP A 184 13.68 -9.52 -20.08
CA ASP A 184 12.41 -9.82 -20.73
C ASP A 184 11.35 -8.83 -20.21
N GLY A 185 11.32 -7.63 -20.78
CA GLY A 185 10.09 -6.87 -20.90
C GLY A 185 9.13 -7.61 -21.84
N PRO A 186 7.81 -7.35 -21.77
CA PRO A 186 6.85 -8.03 -22.64
C PRO A 186 7.30 -7.87 -24.09
N MET A 187 7.70 -8.99 -24.71
CA MET A 187 7.97 -9.09 -26.14
C MET A 187 6.68 -8.70 -26.87
N PHE A 188 6.56 -7.43 -27.23
CA PHE A 188 5.59 -6.99 -28.21
C PHE A 188 5.89 -7.74 -29.50
N ARG A 189 4.99 -8.64 -29.90
CA ARG A 189 5.06 -9.28 -31.21
C ARG A 189 5.10 -8.18 -32.28
N PRO A 190 6.05 -8.21 -33.22
CA PRO A 190 6.00 -7.31 -34.34
C PRO A 190 4.76 -7.65 -35.18
N GLU A 191 3.91 -6.64 -35.33
CA GLU A 191 2.82 -6.56 -36.32
C GLU A 191 1.57 -7.39 -36.07
N ASP A 192 0.86 -7.12 -34.96
CA ASP A 192 -0.60 -7.24 -35.03
C ASP A 192 -1.11 -6.20 -36.06
N PRO A 193 -1.87 -6.62 -37.08
CA PRO A 193 -2.35 -5.74 -38.13
C PRO A 193 -3.19 -4.62 -37.51
N ILE A 194 -2.88 -3.38 -37.88
CA ILE A 194 -3.70 -2.22 -37.53
C ILE A 194 -5.14 -2.52 -37.96
N PRO A 195 -6.15 -2.42 -37.07
CA PRO A 195 -7.54 -2.63 -37.41
C PRO A 195 -7.90 -1.86 -38.69
N ASP A 196 -8.57 -2.52 -39.64
CA ASP A 196 -8.89 -1.91 -40.95
C ASP A 196 -9.69 -0.60 -40.78
N ALA A 197 -10.42 -0.45 -39.68
CA ALA A 197 -11.12 0.78 -39.27
C ALA A 197 -10.21 2.01 -39.08
N LEU A 198 -8.90 1.83 -38.90
CA LEU A 198 -7.93 2.93 -38.72
C LEU A 198 -7.16 3.27 -40.02
N LYS A 199 -7.33 2.51 -41.10
CA LYS A 199 -6.71 2.81 -42.39
C LYS A 199 -7.50 3.91 -43.08
N ILE A 200 -7.10 5.15 -42.87
CA ILE A 200 -7.63 6.30 -43.61
C ILE A 200 -7.03 6.27 -45.02
N ASP A 201 -7.87 6.16 -46.05
CA ASP A 201 -7.46 6.17 -47.45
C ASP A 201 -6.57 7.39 -47.75
N GLN A 202 -5.28 7.14 -48.00
CA GLN A 202 -4.29 8.20 -48.14
C GLN A 202 -4.61 9.14 -49.32
N GLU A 203 -5.30 8.66 -50.36
CA GLU A 203 -5.67 9.44 -51.54
C GLU A 203 -6.69 10.54 -51.24
N GLU A 204 -7.65 10.32 -50.33
CA GLU A 204 -8.63 11.36 -49.96
C GLU A 204 -8.04 12.41 -49.00
N THR A 205 -7.02 12.03 -48.23
CA THR A 205 -6.46 12.93 -47.20
C THR A 205 -5.67 14.11 -47.76
N GLY A 206 -5.21 14.04 -49.02
CA GLY A 206 -4.39 15.07 -49.65
C GLY A 206 -4.99 16.49 -49.62
N LYS A 207 -6.33 16.60 -49.56
CA LYS A 207 -7.05 17.89 -49.55
C LYS A 207 -7.46 18.40 -48.17
N LEU A 208 -7.39 17.57 -47.13
CA LEU A 208 -7.85 17.95 -45.80
C LEU A 208 -6.78 18.75 -45.05
N SER A 209 -7.23 19.77 -44.31
CA SER A 209 -6.39 20.51 -43.38
C SER A 209 -5.84 19.57 -42.29
N ALA A 210 -4.68 19.90 -41.72
CA ALA A 210 -4.07 19.07 -40.67
C ALA A 210 -5.01 18.88 -39.46
N ALA A 211 -5.84 19.87 -39.14
CA ALA A 211 -6.82 19.81 -38.06
C ALA A 211 -7.95 18.80 -38.36
N GLU A 212 -8.49 18.80 -39.59
CA GLU A 212 -9.52 17.84 -40.00
C GLU A 212 -8.99 16.41 -40.01
N ARG A 213 -7.73 16.20 -40.40
CA ARG A 213 -7.09 14.88 -40.33
C ARG A 213 -7.01 14.38 -38.89
N ARG A 214 -6.60 15.23 -37.94
CA ARG A 214 -6.56 14.86 -36.51
C ARG A 214 -7.94 14.53 -35.96
N LYS A 215 -8.96 15.32 -36.35
CA LYS A 215 -10.34 15.06 -35.94
C LYS A 215 -10.84 13.71 -36.50
N LYS A 216 -10.60 13.42 -37.78
CA LYS A 216 -10.96 12.12 -38.38
C LYS A 216 -10.23 10.96 -37.70
N GLN A 217 -8.94 11.13 -37.39
CA GLN A 217 -8.16 10.13 -36.64
C GLN A 217 -8.76 9.88 -35.25
N LEU A 218 -9.08 10.96 -34.52
CA LEU A 218 -9.73 10.84 -33.22
C LEU A 218 -11.08 10.13 -33.32
N GLU A 219 -11.91 10.47 -34.31
CA GLU A 219 -13.21 9.83 -34.53
C GLU A 219 -13.08 8.33 -34.84
N ALA A 220 -12.08 7.94 -35.64
CA ALA A 220 -11.80 6.54 -35.92
C ALA A 220 -11.36 5.77 -34.66
N VAL A 221 -10.52 6.37 -33.80
CA VAL A 221 -10.10 5.74 -32.54
C VAL A 221 -11.27 5.64 -31.55
N LEU A 222 -12.10 6.67 -31.45
CA LEU A 222 -13.29 6.63 -30.58
C LEU A 222 -14.31 5.59 -31.07
N ALA A 223 -14.44 5.38 -32.37
CA ALA A 223 -15.27 4.31 -32.92
C ALA A 223 -14.68 2.93 -32.58
N CYS A 224 -13.36 2.75 -32.76
CA CYS A 224 -12.62 1.53 -32.44
C CYS A 224 -12.80 1.12 -30.96
N LEU A 225 -12.68 2.07 -30.03
CA LEU A 225 -12.89 1.85 -28.59
C LEU A 225 -14.35 1.55 -28.21
N GLY A 226 -15.31 1.90 -29.07
CA GLY A 226 -16.72 1.63 -28.84
C GLY A 226 -17.14 0.20 -29.17
N GLU A 227 -16.34 -0.53 -29.96
CA GLU A 227 -16.67 -1.84 -30.49
C GLU A 227 -16.14 -3.01 -29.63
N SER A 228 -15.00 -2.85 -28.96
CA SER A 228 -14.39 -3.91 -28.14
C SER A 228 -13.41 -3.38 -27.09
N ASP A 229 -13.55 -3.85 -25.84
CA ASP A 229 -12.65 -3.53 -24.73
C ASP A 229 -11.24 -4.16 -24.89
N ASP A 230 -11.12 -5.26 -25.65
CA ASP A 230 -9.86 -6.02 -25.75
C ASP A 230 -8.82 -5.35 -26.68
N GLN A 231 -9.27 -4.43 -27.55
CA GLN A 231 -8.43 -3.79 -28.57
C GLN A 231 -7.97 -2.38 -28.21
N ASP A 232 -8.28 -1.92 -27.00
CA ASP A 232 -8.02 -0.56 -26.55
C ASP A 232 -6.60 -0.04 -26.84
N VAL A 233 -5.58 -0.85 -26.52
CA VAL A 233 -4.16 -0.49 -26.67
C VAL A 233 -3.81 -0.35 -28.15
N ALA A 234 -4.33 -1.23 -29.00
CA ALA A 234 -4.10 -1.21 -30.44
C ALA A 234 -4.77 0.02 -31.06
N CYS A 235 -6.02 0.32 -30.67
CA CYS A 235 -6.75 1.50 -31.10
C CYS A 235 -6.02 2.80 -30.71
N CYS A 236 -5.44 2.86 -29.50
CA CYS A 236 -4.80 4.08 -28.99
C CYS A 236 -3.34 4.27 -29.46
N ARG A 237 -2.75 3.30 -30.17
CA ARG A 237 -1.32 3.33 -30.58
C ARG A 237 -0.96 4.60 -31.36
N GLU A 238 -1.79 5.00 -32.31
CA GLU A 238 -1.56 6.19 -33.13
C GLU A 238 -1.66 7.49 -32.32
N LEU A 239 -2.54 7.55 -31.32
CA LEU A 239 -2.68 8.73 -30.46
C LEU A 239 -1.46 8.92 -29.56
N MET A 240 -0.82 7.81 -29.15
CA MET A 240 0.36 7.86 -28.29
C MET A 240 1.57 8.54 -28.94
N ALA A 241 1.66 8.62 -30.26
CA ALA A 241 2.72 9.37 -30.94
C ALA A 241 2.57 10.89 -30.76
N ARG A 242 1.37 11.37 -30.43
CA ARG A 242 1.02 12.81 -30.31
C ARG A 242 0.20 13.10 -29.05
N ARG A 243 0.62 12.53 -27.91
CA ARG A 243 -0.16 12.54 -26.65
C ARG A 243 -0.74 13.90 -26.29
N ARG A 244 0.09 14.94 -26.23
CA ARG A 244 -0.31 16.29 -25.82
C ARG A 244 -1.41 16.89 -26.69
N GLU A 245 -1.38 16.66 -28.00
CA GLU A 245 -2.37 17.21 -28.92
C GLU A 245 -3.74 16.55 -28.73
N PHE A 246 -3.73 15.22 -28.54
CA PHE A 246 -4.96 14.45 -28.40
C PHE A 246 -5.55 14.49 -26.99
N GLU A 247 -4.73 14.67 -25.95
CA GLU A 247 -5.21 14.84 -24.57
C GLU A 247 -6.21 16.00 -24.46
N TYR A 248 -5.89 17.16 -25.05
CA TYR A 248 -6.80 18.31 -25.08
C TYR A 248 -8.09 18.02 -25.87
N LEU A 249 -7.97 17.43 -27.06
CA LEU A 249 -9.13 17.11 -27.90
C LEU A 249 -10.05 16.06 -27.23
N LEU A 250 -9.48 15.10 -26.51
CA LEU A 250 -10.22 14.10 -25.76
C LEU A 250 -11.02 14.75 -24.64
N TRP A 251 -10.43 15.68 -23.88
CA TRP A 251 -11.18 16.45 -22.88
C TRP A 251 -12.33 17.25 -23.50
N GLN A 252 -12.11 17.87 -24.66
CA GLN A 252 -13.17 18.56 -25.39
C GLN A 252 -14.32 17.59 -25.78
N VAL A 253 -14.01 16.35 -26.16
CA VAL A 253 -15.03 15.32 -26.43
C VAL A 253 -15.76 14.92 -25.14
N VAL A 254 -15.04 14.76 -24.02
CA VAL A 254 -15.64 14.43 -22.72
C VAL A 254 -16.63 15.50 -22.26
N GLU A 255 -16.33 16.78 -22.52
CA GLU A 255 -17.22 17.91 -22.16
C GLU A 255 -18.40 18.09 -23.11
N SER A 256 -18.21 17.80 -24.40
CA SER A 256 -19.22 18.10 -25.44
C SER A 256 -20.14 16.93 -25.79
N THR A 257 -19.85 15.71 -25.32
CA THR A 257 -20.59 14.51 -25.69
C THR A 257 -21.01 13.70 -24.47
N THR A 258 -22.01 12.84 -24.64
CA THR A 258 -22.54 11.94 -23.60
C THR A 258 -22.59 10.49 -24.10
N GLY A 259 -22.74 9.54 -23.18
CA GLY A 259 -22.89 8.12 -23.50
C GLY A 259 -21.60 7.46 -23.98
N GLN A 260 -21.70 6.51 -24.92
CA GLN A 260 -20.58 5.65 -25.34
C GLN A 260 -19.36 6.44 -25.83
N ARG A 261 -19.59 7.56 -26.53
CA ARG A 261 -18.51 8.40 -27.05
C ARG A 261 -17.72 9.07 -25.93
N GLN A 262 -18.40 9.50 -24.87
CA GLN A 262 -17.77 10.08 -23.68
C GLN A 262 -16.95 9.01 -22.93
N LEU A 263 -17.49 7.80 -22.78
CA LEU A 263 -16.79 6.67 -22.17
C LEU A 263 -15.52 6.31 -22.95
N SER A 264 -15.62 6.23 -24.27
CA SER A 264 -14.48 5.94 -25.16
C SER A 264 -13.38 7.01 -25.05
N ALA A 265 -13.77 8.29 -24.91
CA ALA A 265 -12.82 9.38 -24.73
C ALA A 265 -12.08 9.29 -23.37
N ILE A 266 -12.78 8.92 -22.30
CA ILE A 266 -12.17 8.67 -20.99
C ILE A 266 -11.22 7.48 -21.06
N THR A 267 -11.62 6.36 -21.67
CA THR A 267 -10.75 5.20 -21.87
C THR A 267 -9.49 5.58 -22.65
N ALA A 268 -9.61 6.36 -23.72
CA ALA A 268 -8.47 6.87 -24.48
C ALA A 268 -7.54 7.77 -23.66
N LEU A 269 -8.11 8.62 -22.77
CA LEU A 269 -7.32 9.41 -21.82
C LEU A 269 -6.51 8.52 -20.88
N GLY A 270 -6.97 7.32 -20.56
CA GLY A 270 -6.19 6.34 -19.80
C GLY A 270 -4.88 5.90 -20.49
N TYR A 271 -4.78 5.98 -21.82
CA TYR A 271 -3.58 5.58 -22.57
C TYR A 271 -2.74 6.77 -23.02
N VAL A 272 -3.40 7.88 -23.35
CA VAL A 272 -2.79 9.05 -23.97
C VAL A 272 -2.53 10.14 -22.94
N GLY A 273 -3.33 10.18 -21.88
CA GLY A 273 -3.29 11.20 -20.84
C GLY A 273 -1.97 11.24 -20.08
N SER A 274 -1.68 12.41 -19.56
CA SER A 274 -0.55 12.67 -18.68
C SER A 274 -1.04 12.90 -17.25
N GLN A 275 -0.11 13.11 -16.32
CA GLN A 275 -0.44 13.50 -14.95
C GLN A 275 -1.38 14.72 -14.87
N GLN A 276 -1.42 15.57 -15.91
CA GLN A 276 -2.33 16.71 -16.01
C GLN A 276 -3.80 16.29 -16.17
N SER A 277 -4.08 15.09 -16.68
CA SER A 277 -5.43 14.53 -16.81
C SER A 277 -6.00 14.00 -15.51
N VAL A 278 -5.18 13.78 -14.47
CA VAL A 278 -5.62 13.17 -13.20
C VAL A 278 -6.77 13.96 -12.53
N PRO A 279 -6.71 15.29 -12.37
CA PRO A 279 -7.81 16.05 -11.75
C PRO A 279 -9.13 15.94 -12.54
N GLY A 280 -9.05 15.99 -13.87
CA GLY A 280 -10.23 15.82 -14.73
C GLY A 280 -10.81 14.42 -14.61
N LEU A 281 -9.97 13.38 -14.56
CA LEU A 281 -10.43 12.00 -14.40
C LEU A 281 -11.05 11.76 -13.02
N LEU A 282 -10.52 12.38 -11.96
CA LEU A 282 -11.15 12.35 -10.63
C LEU A 282 -12.53 13.01 -10.65
N GLN A 283 -12.64 14.17 -11.29
CA GLN A 283 -13.93 14.85 -11.45
C GLN A 283 -14.91 13.96 -12.23
N ALA A 284 -14.47 13.33 -13.33
CA ALA A 284 -15.30 12.39 -14.08
C ALA A 284 -15.72 11.18 -13.23
N ALA A 285 -14.85 10.68 -12.33
CA ALA A 285 -15.14 9.56 -11.45
C ALA A 285 -16.26 9.82 -10.42
N THR A 286 -16.59 11.10 -10.18
CA THR A 286 -17.75 11.47 -9.33
C THR A 286 -19.07 11.06 -9.96
N ASN A 287 -19.17 11.10 -11.29
CA ASN A 287 -20.33 10.63 -12.04
C ASN A 287 -20.37 9.09 -12.04
N SER A 288 -21.47 8.51 -11.56
CA SER A 288 -21.65 7.05 -11.48
C SER A 288 -21.49 6.34 -12.81
N GLU A 289 -21.90 6.95 -13.92
CA GLU A 289 -21.81 6.34 -15.25
C GLU A 289 -20.36 6.29 -15.77
N LEU A 290 -19.57 7.31 -15.46
CA LEU A 290 -18.19 7.45 -15.92
C LEU A 290 -17.17 6.84 -14.94
N ARG A 291 -17.61 6.49 -13.73
CA ARG A 291 -16.76 6.10 -12.61
C ARG A 291 -15.80 4.98 -12.96
N VAL A 292 -16.32 3.87 -13.47
CA VAL A 292 -15.51 2.67 -13.76
C VAL A 292 -14.40 2.98 -14.78
N HIS A 293 -14.74 3.64 -15.88
CA HIS A 293 -13.78 4.02 -16.93
C HIS A 293 -12.76 5.05 -16.44
N SER A 294 -13.21 6.02 -15.63
CA SER A 294 -12.35 7.06 -15.08
C SER A 294 -11.33 6.47 -14.11
N LEU A 295 -11.76 5.57 -13.23
CA LEU A 295 -10.87 4.88 -12.28
C LEU A 295 -9.88 3.96 -12.99
N ARG A 296 -10.32 3.20 -14.01
CA ARG A 296 -9.43 2.38 -14.85
C ARG A 296 -8.39 3.24 -15.57
N SER A 297 -8.78 4.43 -16.03
CA SER A 297 -7.88 5.39 -16.68
C SER A 297 -6.92 6.03 -15.68
N LEU A 298 -7.38 6.37 -14.47
CA LEU A 298 -6.54 6.88 -13.39
C LEU A 298 -5.44 5.91 -13.01
N LYS A 299 -5.74 4.61 -12.91
CA LYS A 299 -4.75 3.56 -12.64
C LYS A 299 -3.57 3.58 -13.61
N ARG A 300 -3.79 3.94 -14.87
CA ARG A 300 -2.75 3.99 -15.92
C ARG A 300 -1.98 5.30 -15.94
N VAL A 301 -2.66 6.41 -15.65
CA VAL A 301 -2.13 7.76 -15.87
C VAL A 301 -1.49 8.35 -14.61
N ALA A 302 -2.04 8.07 -13.43
CA ALA A 302 -1.54 8.63 -12.17
C ALA A 302 -0.14 8.11 -11.85
N ASP A 303 0.75 8.96 -11.34
CA ASP A 303 2.02 8.52 -10.76
C ASP A 303 1.84 7.75 -9.43
N GLU A 304 2.91 7.11 -8.96
CA GLU A 304 2.89 6.26 -7.76
C GLU A 304 2.48 7.03 -6.51
N GLN A 305 2.93 8.29 -6.39
CA GLN A 305 2.62 9.15 -5.25
C GLN A 305 1.13 9.53 -5.23
N THR A 306 0.56 9.80 -6.39
CA THR A 306 -0.86 10.15 -6.53
C THR A 306 -1.75 8.95 -6.28
N LEU A 307 -1.37 7.77 -6.75
CA LEU A 307 -2.04 6.52 -6.38
C LEU A 307 -2.02 6.30 -4.87
N ALA A 308 -0.87 6.48 -4.21
CA ALA A 308 -0.77 6.35 -2.76
C ALA A 308 -1.65 7.36 -2.01
N ALA A 309 -1.71 8.61 -2.49
CA ALA A 309 -2.62 9.61 -1.93
C ALA A 309 -4.10 9.20 -2.07
N PHE A 310 -4.50 8.60 -3.19
CA PHE A 310 -5.86 8.09 -3.36
C PHE A 310 -6.18 6.93 -2.44
N ILE A 311 -5.25 5.98 -2.26
CA ILE A 311 -5.43 4.85 -1.35
C ILE A 311 -5.73 5.34 0.06
N ARG A 312 -5.03 6.37 0.54
CA ARG A 312 -5.27 6.95 1.88
C ARG A 312 -6.62 7.67 2.01
N GLN A 313 -7.11 8.29 0.93
CA GLN A 313 -8.36 9.06 0.95
C GLN A 313 -9.60 8.19 0.72
N GLN A 314 -9.43 6.97 0.20
CA GLN A 314 -10.54 6.19 -0.29
C GLN A 314 -11.31 5.49 0.83
N GLN A 315 -12.63 5.74 0.86
CA GLN A 315 -13.53 5.14 1.86
C GLN A 315 -14.00 3.73 1.50
N GLN A 316 -13.90 3.34 0.23
CA GLN A 316 -14.33 2.02 -0.24
C GLN A 316 -13.11 1.07 -0.29
N PRO A 317 -13.09 0.00 0.51
CA PRO A 317 -11.95 -0.90 0.61
C PRO A 317 -11.65 -1.63 -0.70
N ASP A 318 -12.69 -2.02 -1.44
CA ASP A 318 -12.54 -2.74 -2.72
C ASP A 318 -11.77 -1.90 -3.75
N LEU A 319 -12.11 -0.62 -3.85
CA LEU A 319 -11.43 0.29 -4.77
C LEU A 319 -10.00 0.61 -4.32
N ALA A 320 -9.79 0.78 -3.00
CA ALA A 320 -8.47 0.98 -2.45
C ALA A 320 -7.57 -0.23 -2.71
N GLN A 321 -8.09 -1.45 -2.54
CA GLN A 321 -7.38 -2.69 -2.86
C GLN A 321 -6.97 -2.74 -4.34
N GLU A 322 -7.90 -2.39 -5.23
CA GLU A 322 -7.65 -2.29 -6.67
C GLU A 322 -6.55 -1.29 -7.04
N PHE A 323 -6.39 -0.19 -6.29
CA PHE A 323 -5.31 0.77 -6.49
C PHE A 323 -3.99 0.31 -5.88
N VAL A 324 -4.02 -0.40 -4.75
CA VAL A 324 -2.83 -1.02 -4.16
C VAL A 324 -2.26 -2.08 -5.10
N GLU A 325 -3.12 -2.92 -5.70
CA GLU A 325 -2.72 -3.93 -6.69
C GLU A 325 -2.06 -3.29 -7.91
N GLU A 326 -2.61 -2.18 -8.41
CA GLU A 326 -1.99 -1.43 -9.51
C GLU A 326 -0.64 -0.84 -9.08
N LEU A 327 -0.57 -0.21 -7.92
CA LEU A 327 0.65 0.40 -7.40
C LEU A 327 1.79 -0.62 -7.33
N ILE A 328 1.54 -1.80 -6.75
CA ILE A 328 2.57 -2.83 -6.61
C ILE A 328 2.90 -3.52 -7.94
N SER A 329 1.96 -3.55 -8.89
CA SER A 329 2.19 -4.08 -10.25
C SER A 329 3.23 -3.29 -11.04
N ARG A 330 3.49 -2.03 -10.68
CA ARG A 330 4.49 -1.20 -11.36
C ARG A 330 5.93 -1.61 -11.11
N THR A 331 6.21 -2.45 -10.10
CA THR A 331 7.53 -3.02 -9.74
C THR A 331 8.71 -2.04 -9.55
N GLY A 332 8.54 -0.75 -9.82
CA GLY A 332 9.59 0.27 -9.66
C GLY A 332 9.90 0.55 -8.19
N PRO A 333 11.14 1.00 -7.88
CA PRO A 333 11.55 1.27 -6.50
C PRO A 333 10.68 2.34 -5.83
N ALA A 334 10.25 3.36 -6.58
CA ALA A 334 9.33 4.38 -6.09
C ALA A 334 7.96 3.79 -5.71
N ALA A 335 7.43 2.86 -6.52
CA ALA A 335 6.15 2.22 -6.26
C ALA A 335 6.20 1.35 -5.01
N VAL A 336 7.26 0.54 -4.86
CA VAL A 336 7.47 -0.29 -3.67
C VAL A 336 7.66 0.58 -2.42
N GLN A 337 8.40 1.68 -2.53
CA GLN A 337 8.56 2.61 -1.41
C GLN A 337 7.21 3.23 -0.98
N GLN A 338 6.39 3.68 -1.94
CA GLN A 338 5.05 4.20 -1.64
C GLN A 338 4.16 3.12 -1.01
N TYR A 339 4.23 1.89 -1.51
CA TYR A 339 3.50 0.76 -0.93
C TYR A 339 3.93 0.47 0.53
N LEU A 340 5.23 0.47 0.83
CA LEU A 340 5.71 0.27 2.21
C LEU A 340 5.29 1.41 3.15
N GLN A 341 5.24 2.65 2.67
CA GLN A 341 4.69 3.77 3.44
C GLN A 341 3.18 3.60 3.73
N LEU A 342 2.43 2.99 2.82
CA LEU A 342 1.02 2.66 3.05
C LEU A 342 0.83 1.49 4.03
N VAL A 343 1.81 0.58 4.09
CA VAL A 343 1.84 -0.48 5.12
C VAL A 343 2.20 0.10 6.49
N GLU A 344 3.03 1.13 6.55
CA GLU A 344 3.34 1.86 7.78
C GLU A 344 2.11 2.61 8.31
N ASP A 345 1.29 3.19 7.42
CA ASP A 345 0.06 3.91 7.78
C ASP A 345 -1.04 2.95 8.32
N PRO A 346 -1.50 3.13 9.58
CA PRO A 346 -2.53 2.28 10.18
C PRO A 346 -3.83 2.22 9.38
N ALA A 347 -4.22 3.32 8.72
CA ALA A 347 -5.48 3.41 8.00
C ALA A 347 -5.50 2.54 6.73
N SER A 348 -4.36 2.44 6.02
CA SER A 348 -4.24 1.65 4.79
C SER A 348 -3.59 0.28 4.98
N ARG A 349 -2.99 0.01 6.15
CA ARG A 349 -2.22 -1.22 6.38
C ARG A 349 -3.01 -2.48 6.05
N GLN A 350 -4.21 -2.63 6.58
CA GLN A 350 -4.98 -3.86 6.41
C GLN A 350 -5.30 -4.14 4.94
N ILE A 351 -5.55 -3.09 4.16
CA ILE A 351 -5.80 -3.18 2.72
C ILE A 351 -4.50 -3.56 1.98
N CYS A 352 -3.36 -3.01 2.41
CA CYS A 352 -2.08 -3.38 1.82
C CYS A 352 -1.71 -4.84 2.11
N LEU A 353 -1.90 -5.29 3.36
CA LEU A 353 -1.62 -6.68 3.75
C LEU A 353 -2.53 -7.69 3.06
N SER A 354 -3.78 -7.34 2.75
CA SER A 354 -4.66 -8.25 1.99
C SER A 354 -4.19 -8.46 0.53
N VAL A 355 -3.38 -7.55 -0.01
CA VAL A 355 -2.76 -7.68 -1.33
C VAL A 355 -1.43 -8.44 -1.27
N ALA A 356 -0.79 -8.53 -0.11
CA ALA A 356 0.51 -9.20 0.06
C ALA A 356 0.50 -10.67 -0.42
N ASP A 357 -0.61 -11.38 -0.23
CA ASP A 357 -0.78 -12.76 -0.68
C ASP A 357 -0.86 -12.90 -2.22
N LYS A 358 -1.27 -11.84 -2.90
CA LYS A 358 -1.40 -11.81 -4.37
C LYS A 358 -0.10 -11.42 -5.08
N LEU A 359 0.94 -11.04 -4.34
CA LEU A 359 2.20 -10.62 -4.94
C LEU A 359 2.84 -11.75 -5.73
N SER A 360 3.36 -11.41 -6.91
CA SER A 360 4.17 -12.30 -7.73
C SER A 360 5.54 -12.54 -7.09
N GLU A 361 6.23 -13.60 -7.50
CA GLU A 361 7.58 -13.89 -7.00
C GLU A 361 8.57 -12.73 -7.26
N THR A 362 8.44 -12.05 -8.40
CA THR A 362 9.29 -10.90 -8.73
C THR A 362 9.04 -9.74 -7.77
N GLN A 363 7.78 -9.44 -7.46
CA GLN A 363 7.41 -8.41 -6.49
C GLN A 363 7.92 -8.74 -5.08
N ILE A 364 7.78 -10.00 -4.65
CA ILE A 364 8.29 -10.45 -3.35
C ILE A 364 9.81 -10.25 -3.27
N ASN A 365 10.55 -10.58 -4.32
CA ASN A 365 12.01 -10.39 -4.32
C ASN A 365 12.38 -8.91 -4.21
N VAL A 366 11.62 -7.99 -4.82
CA VAL A 366 11.84 -6.54 -4.68
C VAL A 366 11.44 -6.05 -3.29
N VAL A 367 10.36 -6.55 -2.69
CA VAL A 367 10.02 -6.23 -1.29
C VAL A 367 11.09 -6.79 -0.35
N ALA A 368 11.65 -7.96 -0.64
CA ALA A 368 12.69 -8.58 0.18
C ALA A 368 13.99 -7.78 0.16
N SER A 369 14.37 -7.19 -0.98
CA SER A 369 15.53 -6.29 -1.02
C SER A 369 15.32 -5.01 -0.21
N MET A 370 14.07 -4.58 0.04
CA MET A 370 13.78 -3.46 0.94
C MET A 370 14.02 -3.79 2.42
N MET A 371 14.24 -5.06 2.79
CA MET A 371 14.78 -5.38 4.12
C MET A 371 16.20 -4.83 4.31
N ASP A 372 16.93 -4.47 3.26
CA ASP A 372 18.25 -3.81 3.34
C ASP A 372 18.16 -2.28 3.31
N ALA A 373 16.95 -1.71 3.34
CA ALA A 373 16.76 -0.26 3.28
C ALA A 373 17.39 0.45 4.49
N PRO A 374 17.92 1.67 4.33
CA PRO A 374 18.56 2.41 5.42
C PRO A 374 17.57 2.79 6.53
N ARG A 375 16.30 3.04 6.19
CA ARG A 375 15.25 3.42 7.13
C ARG A 375 14.68 2.17 7.80
N VAL A 376 14.69 2.15 9.14
CA VAL A 376 14.15 1.04 9.95
C VAL A 376 12.67 0.78 9.62
N ALA A 377 11.86 1.83 9.46
CA ALA A 377 10.44 1.72 9.14
C ALA A 377 10.19 0.94 7.83
N ASP A 378 10.97 1.23 6.78
CA ASP A 378 10.86 0.55 5.48
C ASP A 378 11.24 -0.94 5.63
N ARG A 379 12.26 -1.25 6.44
CA ARG A 379 12.67 -2.63 6.75
C ARG A 379 11.59 -3.41 7.51
N VAL A 380 11.00 -2.80 8.55
CA VAL A 380 9.90 -3.42 9.31
C VAL A 380 8.69 -3.66 8.40
N ALA A 381 8.29 -2.65 7.62
CA ALA A 381 7.16 -2.77 6.70
C ALA A 381 7.40 -3.90 5.67
N ALA A 382 8.61 -4.01 5.12
CA ALA A 382 8.98 -5.10 4.22
C ALA A 382 8.90 -6.47 4.90
N ALA A 383 9.40 -6.59 6.14
CA ALA A 383 9.32 -7.81 6.93
C ALA A 383 7.87 -8.22 7.21
N VAL A 384 7.01 -7.25 7.53
CA VAL A 384 5.58 -7.46 7.78
C VAL A 384 4.85 -7.93 6.51
N VAL A 385 5.08 -7.29 5.36
CA VAL A 385 4.49 -7.70 4.07
C VAL A 385 4.91 -9.12 3.70
N ILE A 386 6.19 -9.45 3.88
CA ILE A 386 6.69 -10.79 3.56
C ILE A 386 6.17 -11.82 4.56
N GLY A 387 6.10 -11.47 5.83
CA GLY A 387 5.55 -12.32 6.88
C GLY A 387 4.07 -12.62 6.68
N GLN A 388 3.31 -11.69 6.09
CA GLN A 388 1.89 -11.90 5.77
C GLN A 388 1.67 -13.12 4.86
N ARG A 389 2.66 -13.45 4.03
CA ARG A 389 2.59 -14.60 3.13
C ARG A 389 2.81 -15.91 3.85
N THR A 390 1.93 -16.87 3.58
CA THR A 390 1.98 -18.21 4.18
C THR A 390 2.66 -19.26 3.29
N ASP A 391 3.20 -18.86 2.14
CA ASP A 391 3.74 -19.82 1.18
C ASP A 391 5.12 -20.37 1.59
N LYS A 392 5.32 -21.66 1.33
CA LYS A 392 6.53 -22.40 1.72
C LYS A 392 7.80 -21.89 1.03
N ALA A 393 7.69 -21.32 -0.17
CA ALA A 393 8.83 -20.79 -0.90
C ALA A 393 9.37 -19.54 -0.21
N THR A 394 8.50 -18.63 0.22
CA THR A 394 8.83 -17.44 1.01
C THR A 394 9.46 -17.83 2.34
N HIS A 395 8.91 -18.81 3.07
CA HIS A 395 9.50 -19.31 4.32
C HIS A 395 10.92 -19.85 4.12
N ARG A 396 11.14 -20.66 3.08
CA ARG A 396 12.49 -21.15 2.76
C ARG A 396 13.46 -20.02 2.45
N LYS A 397 13.03 -18.98 1.74
CA LYS A 397 13.85 -17.79 1.46
C LYS A 397 14.22 -17.07 2.76
N LEU A 398 13.28 -16.89 3.69
CA LEU A 398 13.54 -16.30 5.00
C LEU A 398 14.56 -17.11 5.82
N VAL A 399 14.42 -18.43 5.86
CA VAL A 399 15.39 -19.31 6.55
C VAL A 399 16.80 -19.16 5.95
N LEU A 400 16.92 -19.16 4.62
CA LEU A 400 18.21 -18.95 3.95
C LEU A 400 18.82 -17.57 4.24
N LEU A 401 17.99 -16.53 4.40
CA LEU A 401 18.47 -15.21 4.81
C LEU A 401 19.00 -15.21 6.25
N ILE A 402 18.33 -15.91 7.17
CA ILE A 402 18.78 -16.06 8.56
C ILE A 402 20.11 -16.82 8.62
N GLU A 403 20.23 -17.92 7.88
CA GLU A 403 21.46 -18.72 7.82
C GLU A 403 22.66 -17.93 7.28
N ARG A 404 22.42 -17.07 6.28
CA ARG A 404 23.46 -16.21 5.69
C ARG A 404 23.84 -15.04 6.59
N GLN A 405 22.88 -14.49 7.32
CA GLN A 405 23.02 -13.24 8.09
C GLN A 405 22.34 -13.40 9.46
N PRO A 406 22.93 -14.15 10.40
CA PRO A 406 22.28 -14.52 11.66
C PRO A 406 21.99 -13.34 12.58
N HIS A 407 22.71 -12.23 12.43
CA HIS A 407 22.52 -11.00 13.21
C HIS A 407 21.36 -10.13 12.71
N ARG A 408 20.71 -10.49 11.60
CA ARG A 408 19.59 -9.72 11.06
C ARG A 408 18.27 -10.14 11.66
N TRP A 409 17.58 -9.16 12.21
CA TRP A 409 16.30 -9.38 12.87
C TRP A 409 15.12 -9.30 11.89
N GLU A 410 15.27 -8.71 10.70
CA GLU A 410 14.17 -8.52 9.74
C GLU A 410 13.55 -9.85 9.26
N PRO A 411 14.34 -10.88 8.85
CA PRO A 411 13.75 -12.16 8.44
C PRO A 411 13.08 -12.90 9.59
N ILE A 412 13.60 -12.74 10.82
CA ILE A 412 13.00 -13.30 12.03
C ILE A 412 11.68 -12.61 12.33
N ALA A 413 11.62 -11.27 12.21
CA ALA A 413 10.40 -10.51 12.35
C ALA A 413 9.33 -10.94 11.34
N ALA A 414 9.72 -11.21 10.08
CA ALA A 414 8.80 -11.76 9.08
C ALA A 414 8.24 -13.13 9.49
N LEU A 415 9.08 -14.04 10.00
CA LEU A 415 8.62 -15.34 10.52
C LEU A 415 7.70 -15.18 11.74
N MET A 416 8.02 -14.28 12.66
CA MET A 416 7.19 -13.98 13.83
C MET A 416 5.83 -13.42 13.44
N TRP A 417 5.80 -12.52 12.44
CA TRP A 417 4.55 -11.94 11.94
C TRP A 417 3.66 -12.99 11.25
N SER A 418 4.26 -13.91 10.50
CA SER A 418 3.53 -14.95 9.77
C SER A 418 2.67 -15.83 10.69
N GLY A 419 3.19 -16.17 11.87
CA GLY A 419 2.52 -17.05 12.82
C GLY A 419 2.21 -18.45 12.30
N SER A 420 2.73 -18.82 11.12
CA SER A 420 2.52 -20.12 10.50
C SER A 420 3.18 -21.24 11.32
N GLU A 421 2.65 -22.46 11.26
CA GLU A 421 3.23 -23.59 11.98
C GLU A 421 4.68 -23.87 11.53
N GLU A 422 4.99 -23.70 10.24
CA GLU A 422 6.34 -23.83 9.72
C GLU A 422 7.26 -22.73 10.30
N ALA A 423 6.80 -21.47 10.35
CA ALA A 423 7.55 -20.38 10.96
C ALA A 423 7.80 -20.62 12.46
N MET A 424 6.80 -21.09 13.20
CA MET A 424 6.93 -21.37 14.63
C MET A 424 7.92 -22.51 14.91
N LYS A 425 7.98 -23.54 14.07
CA LYS A 425 8.99 -24.61 14.18
C LYS A 425 10.41 -24.07 13.98
N VAL A 426 10.60 -23.18 13.00
CA VAL A 426 11.89 -22.51 12.78
C VAL A 426 12.26 -21.64 13.99
N LEU A 427 11.33 -20.84 14.49
CA LEU A 427 11.56 -19.98 15.67
C LEU A 427 11.93 -20.81 16.91
N GLN A 428 11.27 -21.94 17.15
CA GLN A 428 11.61 -22.87 18.24
C GLN A 428 13.01 -23.48 18.09
N GLN A 429 13.45 -23.75 16.85
CA GLN A 429 14.82 -24.21 16.59
C GLN A 429 15.83 -23.10 16.87
N LEU A 430 15.54 -21.86 16.44
CA LEU A 430 16.40 -20.70 16.68
C LEU A 430 16.52 -20.37 18.18
N GLN A 431 15.48 -20.57 18.98
CA GLN A 431 15.52 -20.38 20.44
C GLN A 431 16.56 -21.26 21.16
N ARG A 432 17.01 -22.35 20.55
CA ARG A 432 18.08 -23.20 21.12
C ARG A 432 19.45 -22.54 21.03
N ASN A 433 19.61 -21.53 20.20
CA ASN A 433 20.84 -20.75 20.08
C ASN A 433 20.73 -19.44 20.88
N PRO A 434 21.54 -19.23 21.94
CA PRO A 434 21.45 -18.04 22.78
C PRO A 434 21.71 -16.72 22.02
N GLU A 435 22.54 -16.72 20.98
CA GLU A 435 22.78 -15.52 20.15
C GLU A 435 21.51 -15.12 19.39
N MET A 436 20.78 -16.10 18.86
CA MET A 436 19.54 -15.87 18.13
C MET A 436 18.42 -15.37 19.04
N VAL A 437 18.43 -15.73 20.33
CA VAL A 437 17.45 -15.23 21.31
C VAL A 437 17.52 -13.70 21.43
N ALA A 438 18.72 -13.11 21.43
CA ALA A 438 18.88 -11.65 21.47
C ALA A 438 18.34 -10.97 20.19
N VAL A 439 18.58 -11.58 19.02
CA VAL A 439 18.05 -11.08 17.74
C VAL A 439 16.52 -11.21 17.70
N MET A 440 15.96 -12.30 18.21
CA MET A 440 14.51 -12.50 18.35
C MET A 440 13.87 -11.47 19.28
N GLN A 441 14.50 -11.14 20.41
CA GLN A 441 14.03 -10.08 21.30
C GLN A 441 14.01 -8.73 20.59
N THR A 442 15.06 -8.43 19.82
CA THR A 442 15.13 -7.21 19.01
C THR A 442 14.00 -7.18 17.98
N ALA A 443 13.78 -8.27 17.26
CA ALA A 443 12.67 -8.41 16.30
C ALA A 443 11.31 -8.17 16.97
N SER A 444 11.09 -8.76 18.16
CA SER A 444 9.86 -8.57 18.93
C SER A 444 9.64 -7.11 19.32
N VAL A 445 10.67 -6.40 19.79
CA VAL A 445 10.57 -4.97 20.14
C VAL A 445 10.20 -4.13 18.93
N GLN A 446 10.84 -4.37 17.77
CA GLN A 446 10.54 -3.63 16.54
C GLN A 446 9.11 -3.89 16.04
N LEU A 447 8.65 -5.15 16.07
CA LEU A 447 7.28 -5.50 15.69
C LEU A 447 6.25 -4.91 16.66
N ASN A 448 6.54 -4.90 17.96
CA ASN A 448 5.66 -4.30 18.96
C ASN A 448 5.59 -2.78 18.77
N ALA A 449 6.71 -2.10 18.51
CA ALA A 449 6.72 -0.67 18.21
C ALA A 449 5.91 -0.35 16.95
N PHE A 450 6.07 -1.15 15.90
CA PHE A 450 5.29 -1.02 14.67
C PHE A 450 3.79 -1.28 14.88
N SER A 451 3.45 -2.23 15.76
CA SER A 451 2.08 -2.57 16.12
C SER A 451 1.43 -1.53 17.06
N ALA A 452 2.21 -0.91 17.93
CA ALA A 452 1.74 0.06 18.93
C ALA A 452 1.38 1.42 18.31
N ASN A 453 2.01 1.82 17.20
CA ASN A 453 1.64 3.03 16.45
C ASN A 453 0.23 2.98 15.81
N ASN A 454 -0.59 1.98 16.16
CA ASN A 454 -1.89 1.66 15.55
C ASN A 454 -3.06 1.68 16.53
N LEU A 455 -2.77 1.84 17.82
CA LEU A 455 -3.73 1.99 18.90
C LEU A 455 -3.72 3.46 19.33
#